data_AF-A0A7V4GBZ2-F1
#
_entry.id   AF-A0A7V4GBZ2-F1
#
_cell.length_a   1.000
_cell.length_b   1.000
_cell.length_c   1.000
_cell.angle_alpha   90.00
_cell.angle_beta   90.00
_cell.angle_gamma   90.00
#
_symmetry.space_group_name_H-M   'P 1'
#
loop_
_entity.id
_entity.type
_entity.pdbx_description
1 polymer ?
#
loop_
_entity_poly.entity_id
_entity_poly.type
_entity_poly.pdbx_seq_one_letter_code
_entity_poly.pdbx_strand_id
1 'polypeptide(L)'
;KARQPEIDHLLEDQSKHWKLYRMSRIDRNILRIAVFELLAEPDVPAKVALNEAIDIGKKFGTTESGAFINGILDQICRRLGKPVERPRESGDDPAGDVDPG
;
A
#
# COMPACT_ATOMS: atom_id res chain seq x y z
N LYS A 1 -8.65 18.24 -10.52
CA LYS A 1 -7.86 19.04 -9.53
C LYS A 1 -8.47 19.12 -8.13
N ALA A 2 -9.78 18.86 -7.92
CA ALA A 2 -10.43 19.10 -6.61
C ALA A 2 -9.96 18.19 -5.45
N ARG A 3 -9.49 16.96 -5.69
CA ARG A 3 -9.09 16.01 -4.64
C ARG A 3 -7.61 16.02 -4.26
N GLN A 4 -6.78 16.78 -4.97
CA GLN A 4 -5.33 16.77 -4.71
C GLN A 4 -4.96 17.18 -3.27
N PRO A 5 -5.59 18.22 -2.66
CA PRO A 5 -5.31 18.58 -1.27
C PRO A 5 -5.68 17.47 -0.28
N GLU A 6 -6.81 16.79 -0.49
CA GLU A 6 -7.25 15.66 0.35
C GLU A 6 -6.27 14.49 0.29
N ILE A 7 -5.82 14.14 -0.93
CA ILE A 7 -4.82 13.10 -1.15
C ILE A 7 -3.49 13.46 -0.49
N ASP A 8 -3.03 14.71 -0.67
CA ASP A 8 -1.78 15.17 -0.06
C ASP A 8 -1.88 15.15 1.48
N HIS A 9 -3.03 15.54 2.06
CA HIS A 9 -3.27 15.42 3.50
C HIS A 9 -3.20 13.97 4.01
N LEU A 10 -3.84 13.03 3.31
CA LEU A 10 -3.77 11.60 3.69
C LEU A 10 -2.34 11.06 3.64
N LEU A 11 -1.57 11.47 2.63
CA LEU A 11 -0.18 11.08 2.50
C LEU A 11 0.68 11.66 3.63
N GLU A 12 0.50 12.94 3.98
CA GLU A 12 1.24 13.58 5.07
C GLU A 12 0.91 12.99 6.45
N ASP A 13 -0.35 12.62 6.70
CA ASP A 13 -0.78 11.99 7.95
C ASP A 13 -0.09 10.64 8.19
N GLN A 14 0.14 9.87 7.11
CA GLN A 14 0.72 8.53 7.19
C GLN A 14 2.25 8.52 7.05
N SER A 15 2.84 9.61 6.56
CA SER A 15 4.29 9.73 6.36
C SER A 15 4.98 10.43 7.55
N LYS A 16 4.71 9.97 8.78
CA LYS A 16 5.18 10.61 10.04
C LYS A 16 6.67 10.94 10.09
N HIS A 17 7.52 10.19 9.39
CA HIS A 17 8.97 10.43 9.29
C HIS A 17 9.43 10.98 7.92
N TRP A 18 8.54 11.08 6.93
CA TRP A 18 8.85 11.48 5.56
C TRP A 18 7.94 12.58 5.07
N LYS A 19 8.42 13.83 4.99
CA LYS A 19 7.60 14.90 4.42
C LYS A 19 7.35 14.64 2.93
N LEU A 20 6.11 14.84 2.45
CA LEU A 20 5.73 14.70 1.04
C LEU A 20 6.70 15.40 0.08
N TYR A 21 7.15 16.62 0.43
CA TYR A 21 8.07 17.39 -0.40
C TYR A 21 9.47 16.77 -0.56
N ARG A 22 9.87 15.86 0.34
CA ARG A 22 11.15 15.13 0.29
C ARG A 22 11.07 13.84 -0.53
N MET A 23 9.86 13.38 -0.88
CA MET A 23 9.69 12.23 -1.76
C MET A 23 10.13 12.60 -3.18
N SER A 24 10.69 11.64 -3.91
CA SER A 24 10.97 11.81 -5.33
C SER A 24 9.68 12.19 -6.07
N ARG A 25 9.81 12.92 -7.19
CA ARG A 25 8.64 13.31 -7.99
C ARG A 25 7.88 12.09 -8.50
N ILE A 26 8.57 10.98 -8.71
CA ILE A 26 8.02 9.71 -9.18
C ILE A 26 7.19 9.07 -8.07
N ASP A 27 7.78 8.81 -6.90
CA ASP A 27 7.07 8.19 -5.76
C ASP A 27 5.84 9.00 -5.36
N ARG A 28 5.98 10.33 -5.31
CA ARG A 28 4.87 11.23 -4.96
C ARG A 28 3.70 11.10 -5.93
N ASN A 29 3.98 11.03 -7.22
CA ASN A 29 2.92 10.93 -8.23
C ASN A 29 2.29 9.53 -8.24
N ILE A 30 3.08 8.48 -8.04
CA ILE A 30 2.57 7.11 -7.90
C ILE A 30 1.61 7.03 -6.71
N LEU A 31 2.06 7.52 -5.54
CA LEU A 31 1.24 7.56 -4.33
C LEU A 31 -0.06 8.35 -4.54
N ARG A 32 0.00 9.50 -5.22
CA ARG A 32 -1.19 10.29 -5.51
C ARG A 32 -2.21 9.55 -6.38
N ILE A 33 -1.73 8.84 -7.40
CA ILE A 33 -2.60 8.06 -8.30
C ILE A 33 -3.24 6.90 -7.52
N ALA A 34 -2.44 6.12 -6.80
CA ALA A 34 -2.95 4.99 -6.02
C ALA A 34 -3.97 5.43 -4.96
N VAL A 35 -3.71 6.52 -4.23
CA VAL A 35 -4.66 7.05 -3.24
C VAL A 35 -5.91 7.61 -3.91
N PHE A 36 -5.78 8.25 -5.07
CA PHE A 36 -6.94 8.68 -5.85
C PHE A 36 -7.85 7.50 -6.21
N GLU A 37 -7.29 6.42 -6.75
CA GLU A 37 -8.04 5.20 -7.09
C GLU A 37 -8.70 4.58 -5.86
N LEU A 38 -7.95 4.45 -4.75
CA LEU A 38 -8.50 3.95 -3.49
C LEU A 38 -9.70 4.77 -2.96
N LEU A 39 -9.76 6.07 -3.27
CA LEU A 39 -10.85 6.97 -2.85
C LEU A 39 -11.98 7.10 -3.88
N ALA A 40 -11.70 6.90 -5.16
CA ALA A 40 -12.64 7.13 -6.25
C ALA A 40 -13.32 5.84 -6.72
N GLU A 41 -12.60 4.72 -6.66
CA GLU A 41 -13.01 3.45 -7.24
C GLU A 41 -13.31 2.43 -6.12
N PRO A 42 -14.57 2.26 -5.69
CA PRO A 42 -14.93 1.27 -4.67
C PRO A 42 -14.80 -0.17 -5.18
N ASP A 43 -14.91 -0.37 -6.50
CA ASP A 43 -14.90 -1.69 -7.14
C ASP A 43 -13.50 -2.24 -7.40
N VAL A 44 -12.46 -1.41 -7.29
CA VAL A 44 -11.06 -1.83 -7.46
C VAL A 44 -10.53 -2.38 -6.13
N PRO A 45 -10.11 -3.66 -6.07
CA PRO A 45 -9.53 -4.22 -4.85
C PRO A 45 -8.26 -3.48 -4.46
N ALA A 46 -8.13 -3.10 -3.18
CA ALA A 46 -6.98 -2.33 -2.69
C ALA A 46 -5.62 -3.01 -2.97
N LYS A 47 -5.61 -4.35 -2.99
CA LYS A 47 -4.44 -5.16 -3.33
C LYS A 47 -3.95 -4.91 -4.76
N VAL A 48 -4.86 -4.71 -5.71
CA VAL A 48 -4.52 -4.46 -7.13
C VAL A 48 -3.83 -3.10 -7.25
N ALA A 49 -4.48 -2.04 -6.75
CA ALA A 49 -3.92 -0.68 -6.76
C ALA A 49 -2.55 -0.60 -6.06
N LEU A 50 -2.37 -1.32 -4.95
CA LEU A 50 -1.11 -1.39 -4.23
C LEU A 50 -0.01 -2.11 -5.03
N ASN A 51 -0.31 -3.26 -5.63
CA ASN A 51 0.66 -4.02 -6.43
C ASN A 51 1.13 -3.21 -7.64
N GLU A 52 0.21 -2.58 -8.37
CA GLU A 52 0.53 -1.75 -9.53
C GLU A 52 1.42 -0.56 -9.15
N ALA A 53 1.08 0.13 -8.06
CA ALA A 53 1.88 1.23 -7.55
C ALA A 53 3.31 0.79 -7.18
N ILE A 54 3.46 -0.36 -6.52
CA ILE A 54 4.77 -0.91 -6.15
C ILE A 54 5.58 -1.27 -7.38
N ASP A 55 4.99 -1.90 -8.38
CA ASP A 55 5.71 -2.34 -9.56
C ASP A 55 6.14 -1.16 -10.44
N ILE A 56 5.32 -0.11 -10.54
CA ILE A 56 5.71 1.17 -11.14
C ILE A 56 6.86 1.79 -10.34
N GLY A 57 6.79 1.76 -9.01
CA GLY A 57 7.84 2.25 -8.10
C GLY A 57 9.17 1.54 -8.30
N LYS A 58 9.18 0.21 -8.39
CA LYS A 58 10.39 -0.59 -8.69
C LYS A 58 10.97 -0.29 -10.06
N LYS A 59 10.10 -0.03 -11.05
CA LYS A 59 10.51 0.18 -12.44
C LYS A 59 11.08 1.57 -12.70
N PHE A 60 10.54 2.59 -12.07
CA PHE A 60 10.86 3.99 -12.38
C PHE A 60 11.43 4.79 -11.20
N GLY A 61 11.30 4.31 -9.98
CA GLY A 61 11.80 4.95 -8.77
C GLY A 61 13.24 4.58 -8.44
N THR A 62 13.60 4.66 -7.16
CA THR A 62 14.88 4.22 -6.63
C THR A 62 14.80 2.75 -6.18
N THR A 63 15.93 2.18 -5.77
CA THR A 63 16.00 0.85 -5.17
C THR A 63 15.08 0.69 -3.95
N GLU A 64 14.76 1.79 -3.25
CA GLU A 64 13.92 1.80 -2.05
C GLU A 64 12.44 2.06 -2.35
N SER A 65 12.10 2.53 -3.55
CA SER A 65 10.75 3.00 -3.91
C SER A 65 9.68 1.93 -3.70
N GLY A 66 9.92 0.69 -4.09
CA GLY A 66 8.94 -0.39 -3.93
C GLY A 66 8.54 -0.63 -2.47
N ALA A 67 9.53 -0.70 -1.57
CA ALA A 67 9.29 -0.90 -0.14
C ALA A 67 8.65 0.34 0.51
N PHE A 68 9.09 1.52 0.10
CA PHE A 68 8.54 2.80 0.57
C PHE A 68 7.06 2.96 0.20
N ILE A 69 6.71 2.76 -1.08
CA ILE A 69 5.33 2.85 -1.58
C ILE A 69 4.44 1.84 -0.88
N ASN A 70 4.91 0.59 -0.74
CA ASN A 70 4.19 -0.45 -0.02
C ASN A 70 3.85 0.00 1.42
N GLY A 71 4.84 0.51 2.17
CA GLY A 71 4.65 0.94 3.56
C GLY A 71 3.67 2.09 3.75
N ILE A 72 3.62 3.04 2.80
CA ILE A 72 2.66 4.16 2.84
C ILE A 72 1.26 3.69 2.46
N LEU A 73 1.11 2.94 1.36
CA LEU A 73 -0.20 2.50 0.88
C LEU A 73 -0.86 1.48 1.84
N ASP A 74 -0.09 0.62 2.51
CA ASP A 74 -0.60 -0.27 3.54
C ASP A 74 -1.27 0.51 4.69
N GLN A 75 -0.65 1.61 5.13
CA GLN A 75 -1.19 2.46 6.20
C GLN A 75 -2.46 3.18 5.75
N ILE A 76 -2.48 3.69 4.52
CA ILE A 76 -3.65 4.36 3.95
C ILE A 76 -4.81 3.37 3.81
N CYS A 77 -4.56 2.17 3.28
CA CYS A 77 -5.58 1.12 3.14
C CYS A 77 -6.22 0.77 4.49
N ARG A 78 -5.42 0.66 5.57
CA ARG A 78 -5.94 0.46 6.94
C ARG A 78 -6.78 1.65 7.41
N ARG A 79 -6.34 2.88 7.15
CA ARG A 79 -7.08 4.11 7.51
C ARG A 79 -8.41 4.23 6.77
N LEU A 80 -8.46 3.77 5.52
CA LEU A 80 -9.67 3.78 4.69
C LEU A 80 -10.61 2.58 4.94
N GLY A 81 -10.24 1.65 5.83
CA GLY A 81 -11.03 0.43 6.06
C GLY A 81 -11.05 -0.52 4.86
N LYS A 82 -10.05 -0.43 3.98
CA LYS A 82 -9.87 -1.29 2.79
C LYS A 82 -8.67 -2.22 2.99
N PRO A 83 -8.74 -3.23 3.87
CA PRO A 83 -7.59 -4.07 4.16
C PRO A 83 -7.12 -4.79 2.89
N VAL A 84 -5.81 -4.76 2.66
CA VAL A 84 -5.19 -5.60 1.63
C VAL A 84 -5.22 -7.03 2.15
N GLU A 85 -6.07 -7.87 1.56
CA GLU A 85 -6.16 -9.29 1.90
C GLU A 85 -4.78 -9.92 1.75
N ARG A 86 -4.14 -10.20 2.90
CA ARG A 86 -2.98 -11.07 2.95
C ARG A 86 -3.48 -12.48 2.71
N PRO A 87 -2.78 -13.31 1.92
CA PRO A 87 -3.05 -14.73 1.91
C PRO A 87 -3.13 -15.18 3.37
N ARG A 88 -4.20 -15.88 3.76
CA ARG A 88 -4.15 -16.63 5.01
C ARG A 88 -2.94 -17.54 4.84
N GLU A 89 -1.96 -17.41 5.73
CA GLU A 89 -0.95 -18.44 5.86
C GLU A 89 -1.74 -19.74 6.09
N SER A 90 -1.78 -20.59 5.07
CA SER A 90 -2.30 -21.94 5.25
C SER A 90 -1.48 -22.52 6.38
N GLY A 91 -2.12 -22.81 7.50
CA GLY A 91 -1.53 -23.64 8.53
C GLY A 91 -1.20 -24.97 7.87
N ASP A 92 0.05 -25.15 7.46
CA ASP A 92 0.70 -26.43 7.63
C ASP A 92 0.76 -26.64 9.14
N ASP A 93 -0.34 -27.18 9.68
CA ASP A 93 -0.28 -28.01 10.88
C ASP A 93 0.47 -29.28 10.43
N PRO A 94 1.73 -29.51 10.82
CA PRO A 94 2.26 -30.84 10.72
C PRO A 94 1.52 -31.66 11.77
N ALA A 95 0.63 -32.51 11.27
CA ALA A 95 0.18 -33.77 11.85
C ALA A 95 0.10 -33.83 13.38
N GLY A 96 -1.11 -34.05 13.87
CA GLY A 96 -1.29 -34.75 15.13
C GLY A 96 -0.51 -36.06 15.11
N ASP A 97 0.64 -36.08 15.77
CA ASP A 97 1.21 -37.28 16.36
C ASP A 97 0.33 -37.63 17.56
N VAL A 98 -0.77 -38.32 17.27
CA VAL A 98 -1.38 -39.26 18.19
C VAL A 98 -0.32 -40.32 18.48
N ASP A 99 0.27 -40.26 19.66
CA ASP A 99 1.05 -41.34 20.24
C ASP A 99 0.09 -42.43 20.73
N PRO A 100 0.06 -43.65 20.15
CA PRO A 100 -0.61 -44.78 20.73
C PRO A 100 0.48 -45.69 21.32
N GLY A 101 0.89 -45.42 22.56
CA GLY A 101 1.92 -46.20 23.26
C GLY A 101 1.95 -45.97 24.76
#